data_AF-M5BFI5-F1
#
_entry.id   AF-M5BFI5-F1
#
_cell.length_a   1.000
_cell.length_b   1.000
_cell.length_c   1.000
_cell.angle_alpha   90.00
_cell.angle_beta   90.00
_cell.angle_gamma   90.00
#
_symmetry.space_group_name_H-M   'P 1'
#
loop_
_entity.id
_entity.type
_entity.pdbx_description
1 polymer ?
#
loop_
_entity_poly.entity_id
_entity_poly.type
_entity_poly.pdbx_seq_one_letter_code
_entity_poly.pdbx_strand_id
1 'polypeptide(L)'
;VGDGNEVAHIDLLIGSKTGPVGTAFANALANQSAGHSNLLAVLTPNLLAKPATVLVTKVTIKGMKQAVQMFGPAQYAVAKAVADSVADGTIPASAADDLVIVCGVFIHP
;
A
#
# COMPACT_ATOMS: atom_id res chain seq x y z
N VAL A 1 14.30 -3.58 -4.37
CA VAL A 1 15.17 -2.39 -4.20
C VAL A 1 15.82 -2.47 -2.83
N GLY A 2 17.11 -2.18 -2.72
CA GLY A 2 17.89 -2.40 -1.49
C GLY A 2 18.58 -3.76 -1.46
N ASP A 3 19.33 -4.02 -0.40
CA ASP A 3 20.10 -5.23 -0.11
C ASP A 3 19.83 -5.76 1.32
N GLY A 4 20.39 -6.93 1.67
CA GLY A 4 20.24 -7.52 3.00
C GLY A 4 18.81 -7.96 3.35
N ASN A 5 18.47 -7.90 4.65
CA ASN A 5 17.15 -8.28 5.16
C ASN A 5 16.09 -7.18 4.93
N GLU A 6 16.53 -5.99 4.59
CA GLU A 6 15.72 -4.80 4.35
C GLU A 6 15.35 -4.64 2.88
N VAL A 7 15.67 -5.63 2.04
CA VAL A 7 15.30 -5.64 0.62
C VAL A 7 13.78 -5.49 0.46
N ALA A 8 13.38 -4.40 -0.19
CA ALA A 8 11.98 -4.12 -0.47
C ALA A 8 11.57 -4.76 -1.80
N HIS A 9 10.48 -5.55 -1.77
CA HIS A 9 9.86 -6.10 -2.98
C HIS A 9 8.37 -5.77 -3.03
N ILE A 10 8.02 -4.92 -4.00
CA ILE A 10 6.67 -4.42 -4.24
C ILE A 10 6.06 -5.14 -5.45
N ASP A 11 4.85 -5.67 -5.28
CA ASP A 11 3.97 -6.06 -6.39
C ASP A 11 2.80 -5.07 -6.40
N LEU A 12 2.56 -4.38 -7.51
CA LEU A 12 1.63 -3.25 -7.54
C LEU A 12 0.67 -3.33 -8.74
N LEU A 13 -0.59 -3.05 -8.47
CA LEU A 13 -1.62 -2.79 -9.47
C LEU A 13 -2.18 -1.39 -9.26
N ILE A 14 -2.35 -0.63 -10.34
CA ILE A 14 -3.06 0.65 -10.37
C ILE A 14 -4.13 0.62 -11.45
N GLY A 15 -5.30 1.17 -11.15
CA GLY A 15 -6.39 1.24 -12.12
C GLY A 15 -7.62 1.97 -11.60
N SER A 16 -8.64 2.06 -12.46
CA SER A 16 -9.90 2.72 -12.11
C SER A 16 -10.58 2.08 -10.90
N LYS A 17 -11.15 2.93 -10.03
CA LYS A 17 -12.04 2.56 -8.92
C LYS A 17 -13.26 1.75 -9.34
N THR A 18 -13.73 1.94 -10.58
CA THR A 18 -14.89 1.23 -11.12
C THR A 18 -14.50 0.02 -11.97
N GLY A 19 -13.19 -0.25 -12.12
CA GLY A 19 -12.65 -1.37 -12.89
C GLY A 19 -12.22 -2.56 -12.02
N PRO A 20 -11.53 -3.55 -12.64
CA PRO A 20 -11.06 -4.75 -11.94
C PRO A 20 -10.16 -4.46 -10.74
N VAL A 21 -9.32 -3.43 -10.82
CA VAL A 21 -8.45 -3.01 -9.70
C VAL A 21 -9.28 -2.42 -8.56
N GLY A 22 -10.34 -1.66 -8.87
CA GLY A 22 -11.35 -1.22 -7.91
C GLY A 22 -12.00 -2.36 -7.12
N THR A 23 -12.46 -3.39 -7.83
CA THR A 23 -13.01 -4.60 -7.21
C THR A 23 -11.97 -5.31 -6.32
N ALA A 24 -10.74 -5.48 -6.82
CA ALA A 24 -9.66 -6.11 -6.05
C ALA A 24 -9.31 -5.30 -4.80
N PHE A 25 -9.25 -3.97 -4.90
CA PHE A 25 -9.02 -3.06 -3.79
C PHE A 25 -10.08 -3.21 -2.70
N ALA A 26 -11.36 -3.18 -3.08
CA ALA A 26 -12.48 -3.30 -2.15
C ALA A 26 -12.46 -4.66 -1.43
N ASN A 27 -12.23 -5.75 -2.18
CA ASN A 27 -12.13 -7.09 -1.62
C ASN A 27 -10.94 -7.24 -0.67
N ALA A 28 -9.76 -6.72 -1.05
CA ALA A 28 -8.56 -6.78 -0.21
C ALA A 28 -8.74 -6.01 1.10
N LEU A 29 -9.37 -4.83 1.06
CA LEU A 29 -9.61 -4.03 2.25
C LEU A 29 -10.65 -4.69 3.18
N ALA A 30 -11.72 -5.26 2.62
CA ALA A 30 -12.79 -5.88 3.40
C ALA A 30 -12.41 -7.27 3.95
N ASN A 31 -11.51 -8.00 3.31
CA ASN A 31 -11.17 -9.37 3.67
C ASN A 31 -9.86 -9.45 4.46
N GLN A 32 -9.97 -9.60 5.78
CA GLN A 32 -8.86 -9.68 6.71
C GLN A 32 -8.67 -11.13 7.17
N SER A 33 -7.43 -11.58 7.37
CA SER A 33 -7.16 -12.92 7.91
C SER A 33 -6.01 -12.91 8.91
N ALA A 34 -5.91 -13.98 9.72
CA ALA A 34 -4.90 -14.06 10.77
C ALA A 34 -3.47 -13.93 10.18
N GLY A 35 -2.72 -12.95 10.68
CA GLY A 35 -1.37 -12.64 10.20
C GLY A 35 -1.30 -11.90 8.86
N HIS A 36 -2.44 -11.63 8.23
CA HIS A 36 -2.54 -10.87 6.99
C HIS A 36 -3.65 -9.82 7.09
N SER A 37 -3.30 -8.70 7.72
CA SER A 37 -4.17 -7.53 7.80
C SER A 37 -3.82 -6.52 6.71
N ASN A 38 -4.82 -6.06 5.97
CA ASN A 38 -4.67 -5.09 4.89
C ASN A 38 -5.20 -3.73 5.35
N LEU A 39 -4.39 -2.69 5.21
CA LEU A 39 -4.72 -1.33 5.67
C LEU A 39 -4.55 -0.33 4.52
N LEU A 40 -5.23 0.81 4.65
CA LEU A 40 -4.99 1.93 3.75
C LEU A 40 -3.61 2.55 4.01
N ALA A 41 -2.93 2.94 2.94
CA ALA A 41 -1.67 3.68 3.06
C ALA A 41 -1.95 5.13 3.47
N VAL A 42 -1.37 5.54 4.60
CA VAL A 42 -1.51 6.89 5.15
C VAL A 42 -0.12 7.50 5.37
N LEU A 43 0.02 8.79 5.09
CA LEU A 43 1.25 9.56 5.35
C LEU A 43 1.43 9.80 6.85
N THR A 44 0.32 9.94 7.57
CA THR A 44 0.23 10.11 9.02
C THR A 44 -1.21 9.80 9.41
N PRO A 45 -1.54 9.52 10.69
CA PRO A 45 -2.91 9.29 11.10
C PRO A 45 -3.85 10.39 10.58
N ASN A 46 -4.98 9.97 10.00
CA ASN A 46 -5.99 10.84 9.37
C ASN A 46 -5.55 11.55 8.07
N LEU A 47 -4.40 11.20 7.47
CA LEU A 47 -3.97 11.72 6.17
C LEU A 47 -3.64 10.59 5.18
N LEU A 48 -4.63 10.23 4.37
CA LEU A 48 -4.54 9.19 3.34
C LEU A 48 -3.77 9.67 2.11
N ALA A 49 -2.95 8.82 1.51
CA ALA A 49 -2.39 9.07 0.18
C ALA A 49 -3.45 8.96 -0.91
N LYS A 50 -3.31 9.76 -1.97
CA LYS A 50 -4.15 9.73 -3.17
C LYS A 50 -3.26 9.45 -4.39
N PRO A 51 -3.59 8.51 -5.28
CA PRO A 51 -4.73 7.59 -5.24
C PRO A 51 -4.82 6.71 -3.99
N ALA A 52 -6.04 6.36 -3.60
CA ALA A 52 -6.26 5.53 -2.42
C ALA A 52 -5.57 4.17 -2.61
N THR A 53 -4.72 3.80 -1.66
CA THR A 53 -3.84 2.64 -1.78
C THR A 53 -4.10 1.67 -0.64
N VAL A 54 -4.32 0.40 -0.95
CA VAL A 54 -4.40 -0.69 0.06
C VAL A 54 -3.06 -1.42 0.10
N LEU A 55 -2.52 -1.61 1.30
CA LEU A 55 -1.33 -2.39 1.57
C LEU A 55 -1.74 -3.84 1.81
N VAL A 56 -1.13 -4.76 1.07
CA VAL A 56 -1.32 -6.20 1.23
C VAL A 56 -0.03 -6.82 1.72
N THR A 57 -0.13 -7.59 2.80
CA THR A 57 1.04 -8.21 3.45
C THR A 57 1.40 -9.53 2.78
N LYS A 58 2.60 -9.65 2.19
CA LYS A 58 3.04 -10.88 1.51
C LYS A 58 3.60 -11.94 2.48
N VAL A 59 4.08 -11.50 3.64
CA VAL A 59 4.67 -12.34 4.68
C VAL A 59 3.73 -12.34 5.87
N THR A 60 3.49 -13.52 6.44
CA THR A 60 2.64 -13.67 7.62
C THR A 60 3.25 -12.93 8.81
N ILE A 61 2.51 -11.95 9.34
CA ILE A 61 2.86 -11.20 10.54
C ILE A 61 2.61 -12.08 11.77
N LYS A 62 3.67 -12.37 12.52
CA LYS A 62 3.65 -13.23 13.72
C LYS A 62 3.65 -12.46 15.04
N GLY A 63 3.85 -11.15 15.01
CA GLY A 63 3.86 -10.34 16.23
C GLY A 63 4.02 -8.85 16.00
N MET A 64 3.97 -8.08 17.10
CA MET A 64 3.91 -6.62 17.07
C MET A 64 5.12 -5.96 16.39
N LYS A 65 6.31 -6.53 16.49
CA LYS A 65 7.51 -5.97 15.83
C LYS A 65 7.33 -5.91 14.30
N GLN A 66 6.86 -6.99 13.69
CA GLN A 66 6.59 -7.06 12.26
C GLN A 66 5.40 -6.16 11.86
N ALA A 67 4.38 -6.09 12.71
CA ALA A 67 3.26 -5.16 12.50
C ALA A 67 3.73 -3.70 12.47
N VAL A 68 4.61 -3.29 13.39
CA VAL A 68 5.19 -1.94 13.42
C VAL A 68 6.05 -1.67 12.19
N GLN A 69 6.81 -2.65 11.68
CA GLN A 69 7.58 -2.49 10.44
C GLN A 69 6.67 -2.27 9.22
N MET A 70 5.59 -3.05 9.11
CA MET A 70 4.62 -2.94 8.01
C MET A 70 3.81 -1.65 8.10
N PHE A 71 3.22 -1.35 9.26
CA PHE A 71 2.28 -0.23 9.46
C PHE A 71 2.94 1.00 10.09
N GLY A 72 4.26 1.13 9.92
CA GLY A 72 5.04 2.30 10.29
C GLY A 72 5.89 2.76 9.10
N PRO A 73 7.17 2.38 9.03
CA PRO A 73 8.06 2.84 7.97
C PRO A 73 7.62 2.37 6.58
N ALA A 74 7.16 1.13 6.41
CA ALA A 74 6.73 0.66 5.09
C ALA A 74 5.43 1.33 4.63
N GLN A 75 4.43 1.48 5.50
CA GLN A 75 3.20 2.21 5.20
C GLN A 75 3.49 3.67 4.82
N TYR A 76 4.32 4.36 5.61
CA TYR A 76 4.72 5.74 5.32
C TYR A 76 5.43 5.83 3.96
N ALA A 77 6.40 4.95 3.69
CA ALA A 77 7.16 4.96 2.46
C ALA A 77 6.27 4.74 1.22
N VAL A 78 5.34 3.79 1.28
CA VAL A 78 4.38 3.56 0.18
C VAL A 78 3.45 4.77 0.01
N ALA A 79 2.88 5.29 1.10
CA ALA A 79 2.01 6.46 1.05
C ALA A 79 2.72 7.68 0.46
N LYS A 80 3.97 7.91 0.88
CA LYS A 80 4.81 9.00 0.37
C LYS A 80 5.15 8.81 -1.10
N ALA A 81 5.55 7.61 -1.52
CA ALA A 81 5.85 7.34 -2.92
C ALA A 81 4.64 7.60 -3.83
N VAL A 82 3.43 7.27 -3.37
CA VAL A 82 2.18 7.57 -4.09
C VAL A 82 1.93 9.07 -4.18
N ALA A 83 2.07 9.79 -3.06
CA ALA A 83 1.87 11.24 -3.03
C ALA A 83 2.92 12.00 -3.87
N ASP A 84 4.18 11.59 -3.79
CA ASP A 84 5.28 12.14 -4.60
C ASP A 84 5.02 11.89 -6.10
N SER A 85 4.55 10.69 -6.47
CA SER A 85 4.18 10.36 -7.85
C SER A 85 3.05 11.24 -8.40
N VAL A 86 2.15 11.73 -7.55
CA VAL A 86 1.15 12.73 -7.97
C VAL A 86 1.78 14.11 -8.10
N ALA A 87 2.64 14.49 -7.16
CA ALA A 87 3.30 15.79 -7.15
C ALA A 87 4.25 16.00 -8.34
N ASP A 88 4.95 14.95 -8.77
CA ASP A 88 5.87 14.98 -9.92
C ASP A 88 5.18 14.72 -11.28
N GLY A 89 3.88 14.40 -11.25
CA GLY A 89 3.07 14.17 -12.45
C GLY A 89 3.15 12.77 -13.04
N THR A 90 3.90 11.83 -12.43
CA THR A 90 3.91 10.41 -12.82
C THR A 90 2.49 9.82 -12.78
N ILE A 91 1.72 10.19 -11.75
CA ILE A 91 0.28 9.99 -11.67
C ILE A 91 -0.39 11.35 -11.92
N PRO A 92 -1.20 11.52 -12.98
CA PRO A 92 -1.89 12.77 -13.22
C PRO A 92 -2.79 13.15 -12.03
N ALA A 93 -2.60 14.33 -11.47
CA ALA A 93 -3.36 14.80 -10.32
C ALA A 93 -4.89 14.78 -10.57
N SER A 94 -5.31 15.06 -11.80
CA SER A 94 -6.72 15.01 -12.21
C SER A 94 -7.33 13.60 -12.17
N ALA A 95 -6.50 12.54 -12.18
CA ALA A 95 -6.95 11.15 -12.10
C ALA A 95 -6.81 10.56 -10.68
N ALA A 96 -6.19 11.29 -9.74
CA ALA A 96 -5.86 10.76 -8.43
C ALA A 96 -7.09 10.30 -7.63
N ASP A 97 -8.23 10.94 -7.85
CA ASP A 97 -9.50 10.58 -7.20
C ASP A 97 -10.29 9.48 -7.92
N ASP A 98 -9.92 9.10 -9.14
CA ASP A 98 -10.61 8.04 -9.90
C ASP A 98 -9.83 6.73 -9.90
N LEU A 99 -8.58 6.76 -9.48
CA LEU A 99 -7.70 5.61 -9.38
C LEU A 99 -7.65 5.02 -7.96
N VAL A 100 -7.29 3.75 -7.89
CA VAL A 100 -6.88 3.04 -6.68
C VAL A 100 -5.64 2.19 -6.96
N ILE A 101 -4.91 1.88 -5.88
CA ILE A 101 -3.70 1.07 -5.92
C ILE A 101 -3.84 -0.13 -4.96
N VAL A 102 -3.48 -1.31 -5.43
CA VAL A 102 -3.26 -2.50 -4.60
C VAL A 102 -1.77 -2.75 -4.54
N CYS A 103 -1.16 -2.61 -3.35
CA CYS A 103 0.28 -2.67 -3.16
C CYS A 103 0.65 -3.81 -2.23
N GLY A 104 1.16 -4.91 -2.79
CA GLY A 104 1.75 -6.00 -2.04
C GLY A 104 3.15 -5.65 -1.55
N VAL A 105 3.35 -5.68 -0.23
CA VAL A 105 4.62 -5.33 0.42
C VAL A 105 5.26 -6.59 1.00
N PHE A 106 6.51 -6.84 0.58
CA PHE A 106 7.38 -7.83 1.20
C PHE A 106 8.31 -7.15 2.22
N ILE A 107 8.37 -7.70 3.42
CA ILE A 107 9.38 -7.40 4.43
C ILE A 107 9.90 -8.77 4.88
N HIS A 108 11.23 -8.94 4.94
CA HIS A 108 11.81 -10.20 5.39
C HIS A 108 11.30 -10.53 6.81
N PRO A 109 10.95 -11.81 7.10
CA PRO A 109 10.49 -12.24 8.42
C PRO A 109 11.42 -11.85 9.57
#